data_AF-A0A9Q0M8C3-F1
#
_entry.id   AF-A0A9Q0M8C3-F1
#
_cell.length_a   1.000
_cell.length_b   1.000
_cell.length_c   1.000
_cell.angle_alpha   90.00
_cell.angle_beta   90.00
_cell.angle_gamma   90.00
#
_symmetry.space_group_name_H-M   'P 1'
#
loop_
_entity.id
_entity.type
_entity.pdbx_description
1 polymer ?
#
loop_
_entity_poly.entity_id
_entity_poly.type
_entity_poly.pdbx_seq_one_letter_code
_entity_poly.pdbx_strand_id
1 'polypeptide(L)'
;MATSEHHSTSFSKVIDFYRGQTIFITGATGFIGKVLLEKLLRTCPEIERIYVLMRSNRDGTISPSQRLADLLASKAFTFSEKTLPLKKVTHVTGDMTAPGLGLSQSDRQLLRDQVSVIFHVAATVKFHGPLNKFVKQNVLGTESIMKLALEMKRLQSVIYVSTAYANCNLLEIEEKVYPLSTGTAQQMIDQIMEENSDQTPLEGDPKLLGRPNSYTLSKSIAENLIREKYWNKLPVLICRPSIVTHSYCEPTPGWCDNINNLAGVLLLGYVGITRTMECNCDYQADIIPVDFVANSLIVSGWYAAQQYQAYNNCSSTTRMEVVHISSGIHNPITWGQITDLCRDYALKKPTTKQIRPMAKNPINARNPLGKINHLLVKFFSQLLFAYIFDFILLITRKERFMVKVTHKMHIAHDVIQHFSKRQWIFRADNYRHILNQLETNDRKLFLSDILRINWPDYCDNVVTGMRRYMLNEDDSTIEAAKKRSLLLNIIYGTIEGILYLTVFGMLLFIVHSQIV
;
A
#
# COMPACT_ATOMS: atom_id res chain seq x y z
N MET A 1 -51.22 14.16 -20.06
CA MET A 1 -50.55 12.90 -19.64
C MET A 1 -49.06 13.14 -19.70
N ALA A 2 -48.46 13.54 -18.57
CA ALA A 2 -47.01 13.64 -18.43
C ALA A 2 -46.53 12.29 -17.89
N THR A 3 -45.73 11.59 -18.70
CA THR A 3 -45.08 10.34 -18.31
C THR A 3 -44.03 10.65 -17.25
N SER A 4 -44.30 10.21 -16.02
CA SER A 4 -43.32 10.15 -14.95
C SER A 4 -42.22 9.17 -15.36
N GLU A 5 -41.05 9.68 -15.71
CA GLU A 5 -39.82 8.88 -15.73
C GLU A 5 -39.54 8.44 -14.29
N HIS A 6 -40.02 7.23 -13.95
CA HIS A 6 -39.48 6.49 -12.84
C HIS A 6 -38.00 6.22 -13.17
N HIS A 7 -37.11 7.02 -12.58
CA HIS A 7 -35.72 6.58 -12.39
C HIS A 7 -35.77 5.32 -11.54
N SER A 8 -35.78 4.15 -12.19
CA SER A 8 -35.53 2.89 -11.51
C SER A 8 -34.12 3.00 -10.92
N THR A 9 -34.01 3.28 -9.63
CA THR A 9 -32.77 3.06 -8.89
C THR A 9 -32.45 1.59 -9.06
N SER A 10 -31.50 1.28 -9.95
CA SER A 10 -31.11 -0.10 -10.21
C SER A 10 -30.66 -0.71 -8.88
N PHE A 11 -31.28 -1.82 -8.52
CA PHE A 11 -31.00 -2.54 -7.28
C PHE A 11 -29.49 -2.90 -7.20
N SER A 12 -28.95 -2.92 -5.98
CA SER A 12 -27.55 -3.28 -5.71
C SER A 12 -27.53 -4.15 -4.47
N LYS A 13 -27.16 -5.42 -4.62
CA LYS A 13 -27.13 -6.39 -3.51
C LYS A 13 -26.07 -6.03 -2.49
N VAL A 14 -24.95 -5.45 -2.95
CA VAL A 14 -23.87 -5.03 -2.06
C VAL A 14 -24.31 -3.83 -1.22
N ILE A 15 -24.93 -2.79 -1.81
CA ILE A 15 -25.47 -1.67 -1.04
C ILE A 15 -26.55 -2.13 -0.07
N ASP A 16 -27.46 -3.00 -0.53
CA ASP A 16 -28.56 -3.49 0.30
C ASP A 16 -28.07 -4.29 1.51
N PHE A 17 -27.01 -5.10 1.34
CA PHE A 17 -26.36 -5.77 2.46
C PHE A 17 -25.82 -4.80 3.52
N TYR A 18 -25.29 -3.64 3.11
CA TYR A 18 -24.77 -2.63 4.03
C TYR A 18 -25.84 -1.72 4.64
N ARG A 19 -27.10 -1.81 4.18
CA ARG A 19 -28.23 -1.06 4.73
C ARG A 19 -28.45 -1.41 6.19
N GLY A 20 -28.47 -0.41 7.07
CA GLY A 20 -28.68 -0.59 8.51
C GLY A 20 -27.54 -1.30 9.25
N GLN A 21 -26.43 -1.61 8.58
CA GLN A 21 -25.30 -2.29 9.23
C GLN A 21 -24.51 -1.34 10.13
N THR A 22 -23.89 -1.91 11.16
CA THR A 22 -22.92 -1.21 11.99
C THR A 22 -21.54 -1.80 11.76
N ILE A 23 -20.62 -0.97 11.29
CA ILE A 23 -19.30 -1.40 10.82
C ILE A 23 -18.24 -1.03 11.85
N PHE A 24 -17.30 -1.94 12.11
CA PHE A 24 -16.09 -1.65 12.86
C PHE A 24 -14.85 -1.73 11.97
N ILE A 25 -14.10 -0.63 11.87
CA ILE A 25 -12.89 -0.55 11.04
C ILE A 25 -11.68 -0.32 11.94
N THR A 26 -10.69 -1.22 11.84
CA THR A 26 -9.35 -0.95 12.38
C THR A 26 -8.46 -0.44 11.27
N GLY A 27 -7.52 0.46 11.59
CA GLY A 27 -6.60 0.99 10.60
C GLY A 27 -7.24 2.01 9.65
N ALA A 28 -8.37 2.62 10.02
CA ALA A 28 -9.08 3.63 9.24
C ALA A 28 -8.22 4.87 8.90
N THR A 29 -7.22 5.19 9.73
CA THR A 29 -6.27 6.28 9.45
C THR A 29 -5.20 5.92 8.42
N GLY A 30 -5.06 4.65 8.07
CA GLY A 30 -4.09 4.15 7.09
C GLY A 30 -4.56 4.40 5.65
N PHE A 31 -3.65 4.19 4.69
CA PHE A 31 -3.90 4.45 3.27
C PHE A 31 -5.12 3.71 2.71
N ILE A 32 -5.17 2.38 2.85
CA ILE A 32 -6.32 1.57 2.42
C ILE A 32 -7.56 1.90 3.24
N GLY A 33 -7.41 2.07 4.56
CA GLY A 33 -8.52 2.33 5.48
C GLY A 33 -9.26 3.63 5.20
N LYS A 34 -8.55 4.68 4.78
CA LYS A 34 -9.14 5.96 4.36
C LYS A 34 -10.04 5.80 3.15
N VAL A 35 -9.55 5.15 2.10
CA VAL A 35 -10.29 4.95 0.84
C VAL A 35 -11.48 4.01 1.07
N LEU A 36 -11.30 2.97 1.90
CA LEU A 36 -12.39 2.09 2.32
C LEU A 36 -13.50 2.87 3.05
N LEU A 37 -13.13 3.69 4.03
CA LEU A 37 -14.09 4.49 4.80
C LEU A 37 -14.82 5.52 3.91
N GLU A 38 -14.08 6.24 3.06
CA GLU A 38 -14.64 7.16 2.07
C GLU A 38 -15.64 6.44 1.17
N LYS A 39 -15.26 5.30 0.61
CA LYS A 39 -16.09 4.55 -0.32
C LYS A 39 -17.39 4.06 0.31
N LEU A 40 -17.32 3.54 1.54
CA LEU A 40 -18.49 3.12 2.32
C LEU A 40 -19.44 4.30 2.55
N LEU A 41 -18.93 5.45 2.97
CA LEU A 41 -19.74 6.65 3.22
C LEU A 41 -20.38 7.20 1.95
N ARG A 42 -19.66 7.16 0.82
CA ARG A 42 -20.14 7.69 -0.47
C ARG A 42 -21.16 6.78 -1.16
N THR A 43 -20.97 5.46 -1.05
CA THR A 43 -21.71 4.48 -1.87
C THR A 43 -22.79 3.74 -1.08
N CYS A 44 -22.63 3.60 0.25
CA CYS A 44 -23.58 2.93 1.13
C CYS A 44 -24.16 3.93 2.16
N PRO A 45 -24.95 4.93 1.71
CA PRO A 45 -25.39 6.03 2.56
C PRO A 45 -26.34 5.59 3.68
N GLU A 46 -26.92 4.39 3.59
CA GLU A 46 -27.85 3.83 4.58
C GLU A 46 -27.18 2.95 5.64
N ILE A 47 -25.84 2.90 5.69
CA ILE A 47 -25.12 2.35 6.86
C ILE A 47 -25.58 3.07 8.13
N GLU A 48 -25.82 2.34 9.22
CA GLU A 48 -26.29 2.94 10.47
C GLU A 48 -25.17 3.71 11.16
N ARG A 49 -24.03 3.04 11.38
CA ARG A 49 -22.88 3.59 12.11
C ARG A 49 -21.57 2.95 11.68
N ILE A 50 -20.48 3.72 11.68
CA ILE A 50 -19.12 3.22 11.49
C ILE A 50 -18.28 3.59 12.71
N TYR A 51 -17.84 2.57 13.46
CA TYR A 51 -16.87 2.70 14.53
C TYR A 51 -15.46 2.53 13.98
N VAL A 52 -14.56 3.47 14.31
CA VAL A 52 -13.14 3.39 13.93
C VAL A 52 -12.27 3.24 15.18
N LEU A 53 -11.41 2.23 15.21
CA LEU A 53 -10.45 2.06 16.30
C LEU A 53 -9.38 3.14 16.21
N MET A 54 -9.27 3.96 17.25
CA MET A 54 -8.30 5.05 17.33
C MET A 54 -7.53 4.99 18.64
N ARG A 55 -6.21 5.14 18.53
CA ARG A 55 -5.32 5.32 19.67
C ARG A 55 -4.97 6.80 19.84
N SER A 56 -4.70 7.23 21.05
CA SER A 56 -3.96 8.47 21.29
C SER A 56 -2.58 8.40 20.60
N ASN A 57 -1.97 9.54 20.30
CA ASN A 57 -0.56 9.55 19.94
C ASN A 57 0.33 9.16 21.15
N ARG A 58 1.60 8.85 20.87
CA ARG A 58 2.52 8.25 21.87
C ARG A 58 2.73 9.12 23.10
N ASP A 59 2.69 10.43 22.92
CA ASP A 59 2.86 11.49 23.91
C ASP A 59 1.52 12.00 24.47
N GLY A 60 0.38 11.46 24.02
CA GLY A 60 -0.96 11.81 24.50
C GLY A 60 -1.47 13.20 24.09
N THR A 61 -0.68 13.98 23.34
CA THR A 61 -1.01 15.36 22.96
C THR A 61 -2.15 15.47 21.95
N ILE A 62 -2.41 14.42 21.15
CA ILE A 62 -3.50 14.36 20.19
C ILE A 62 -4.49 13.29 20.64
N SER A 63 -5.68 13.75 21.03
CA SER A 63 -6.77 12.87 21.47
C SER A 63 -7.34 12.05 20.29
N PRO A 64 -7.94 10.88 20.56
CA PRO A 64 -8.65 10.09 19.55
C PRO A 64 -9.72 10.91 18.79
N SER A 65 -10.44 11.80 19.47
CA SER A 65 -11.40 12.73 18.86
C SER A 65 -10.75 13.67 17.86
N GLN A 66 -9.60 14.27 18.19
CA GLN A 66 -8.87 15.13 17.27
C GLN A 66 -8.38 14.34 16.05
N ARG A 67 -7.89 13.12 16.25
CA ARG A 67 -7.46 12.25 15.13
C ARG A 67 -8.62 11.88 14.20
N LEU A 68 -9.82 11.70 14.74
CA LEU A 68 -11.02 11.51 13.94
C LEU A 68 -11.32 12.76 13.12
N ALA A 69 -11.28 13.94 13.73
CA ALA A 69 -11.47 15.21 13.02
C ALA A 69 -10.44 15.38 11.89
N ASP A 70 -9.16 15.14 12.16
CA ASP A 70 -8.08 15.24 11.16
C ASP A 70 -8.26 14.21 10.01
N LEU A 71 -8.71 12.99 10.34
CA LEU A 71 -9.01 11.97 9.35
C LEU A 71 -10.12 12.44 8.40
N LEU A 72 -11.24 12.91 8.95
CA LEU A 72 -12.41 13.33 8.19
C LEU A 72 -12.18 14.66 7.44
N ALA A 73 -11.26 15.49 7.90
CA ALA A 73 -10.81 16.71 7.21
C ALA A 73 -9.74 16.45 6.14
N SER A 74 -9.19 15.24 6.06
CA SER A 74 -8.13 14.93 5.09
C SER A 74 -8.65 14.99 3.66
N LYS A 75 -7.75 15.28 2.70
CA LYS A 75 -8.08 15.43 1.27
C LYS A 75 -8.91 14.25 0.72
N ALA A 76 -8.71 13.04 1.23
CA ALA A 76 -9.46 11.84 0.82
C ALA A 76 -10.99 12.05 0.85
N PHE A 77 -11.51 12.83 1.79
CA PHE A 77 -12.95 13.05 1.99
C PHE A 77 -13.47 14.34 1.31
N THR A 78 -12.62 15.07 0.60
CA THR A 78 -12.95 16.38 0.02
C THR A 78 -13.32 16.34 -1.45
N PHE A 79 -13.05 15.22 -2.14
CA PHE A 79 -13.25 15.11 -3.60
C PHE A 79 -14.65 14.66 -4.01
N SER A 80 -15.46 14.17 -3.06
CA SER A 80 -16.82 13.72 -3.35
C SER A 80 -17.73 14.92 -3.64
N GLU A 81 -18.37 14.93 -4.81
CA GLU A 81 -19.43 15.88 -5.13
C GLU A 81 -20.65 15.72 -4.21
N LYS A 82 -20.87 14.50 -3.70
CA LYS A 82 -21.91 14.20 -2.72
C LYS A 82 -21.45 14.58 -1.32
N THR A 83 -22.35 15.18 -0.53
CA THR A 83 -22.12 15.37 0.90
C THR A 83 -22.01 14.01 1.60
N LEU A 84 -20.83 13.72 2.12
CA LEU A 84 -20.58 12.48 2.86
C LEU A 84 -21.28 12.54 4.23
N PRO A 85 -21.93 11.45 4.70
CA PRO A 85 -22.59 11.40 6.00
C PRO A 85 -21.59 11.22 7.14
N LEU A 86 -20.65 12.15 7.29
CA LEU A 86 -19.52 12.06 8.22
C LEU A 86 -19.92 11.87 9.70
N LYS A 87 -21.11 12.35 10.08
CA LYS A 87 -21.69 12.18 11.43
C LYS A 87 -21.92 10.70 11.81
N LYS A 88 -21.93 9.79 10.83
CA LYS A 88 -22.04 8.34 11.06
C LYS A 88 -20.72 7.71 11.50
N VAL A 89 -19.61 8.45 11.44
CA VAL A 89 -18.32 7.94 11.90
C VAL A 89 -18.11 8.34 13.35
N THR A 90 -17.81 7.38 14.20
CA THR A 90 -17.48 7.59 15.61
C THR A 90 -16.23 6.79 15.94
N HIS A 91 -15.37 7.29 16.81
CA HIS A 91 -14.20 6.54 17.23
C HIS A 91 -14.50 5.72 18.49
N VAL A 92 -13.76 4.62 18.65
CA VAL A 92 -13.59 3.93 19.93
C VAL A 92 -12.11 3.99 20.29
N THR A 93 -11.81 4.23 21.57
CA THR A 93 -10.42 4.38 22.00
C THR A 93 -9.79 3.01 22.24
N GLY A 94 -8.68 2.73 21.58
CA GLY A 94 -7.95 1.48 21.79
C GLY A 94 -6.65 1.35 20.97
N ASP A 95 -5.82 0.39 21.34
CA ASP A 95 -4.54 0.05 20.70
C ASP A 95 -4.43 -1.46 20.49
N MET A 96 -4.06 -1.87 19.27
CA MET A 96 -3.89 -3.27 18.88
C MET A 96 -2.87 -4.04 19.73
N THR A 97 -1.96 -3.34 20.42
CA THR A 97 -0.91 -3.94 21.26
C THR A 97 -1.29 -4.06 22.74
N ALA A 98 -2.42 -3.45 23.14
CA ALA A 98 -2.92 -3.50 24.49
C ALA A 98 -3.79 -4.74 24.72
N PRO A 99 -3.79 -5.33 25.93
CA PRO A 99 -4.73 -6.40 26.29
C PRO A 99 -6.18 -5.98 26.01
N GLY A 100 -6.95 -6.85 25.36
CA GLY A 100 -8.34 -6.55 25.00
C GLY A 100 -8.50 -5.30 24.11
N LEU A 101 -7.47 -4.99 23.30
CA LEU A 101 -7.39 -3.80 22.45
C LEU A 101 -7.36 -2.48 23.23
N GLY A 102 -7.22 -2.50 24.56
CA GLY A 102 -7.30 -1.30 25.39
C GLY A 102 -8.67 -0.61 25.37
N LEU A 103 -9.73 -1.34 24.99
CA LEU A 103 -11.10 -0.83 24.97
C LEU A 103 -11.63 -0.63 26.38
N SER A 104 -12.40 0.44 26.57
CA SER A 104 -13.23 0.57 27.77
C SER A 104 -14.30 -0.53 27.81
N GLN A 105 -14.79 -0.87 29.00
CA GLN A 105 -15.86 -1.87 29.13
C GLN A 105 -17.13 -1.45 28.38
N SER A 106 -17.45 -0.15 28.39
CA SER A 106 -18.56 0.44 27.65
C SER A 106 -18.38 0.32 26.14
N ASP A 107 -17.18 0.64 25.60
CA ASP A 107 -16.92 0.52 24.17
C ASP A 107 -16.93 -0.94 23.73
N ARG A 108 -16.36 -1.85 24.54
CA ARG A 108 -16.41 -3.29 24.25
C ARG A 108 -17.86 -3.79 24.19
N GLN A 109 -18.69 -3.40 25.15
CA GLN A 109 -20.11 -3.74 25.16
C GLN A 109 -20.85 -3.16 23.95
N LEU A 110 -20.58 -1.89 23.62
CA LEU A 110 -21.13 -1.22 22.45
C LEU A 110 -20.82 -1.98 21.15
N LEU A 111 -19.55 -2.31 20.93
CA LEU A 111 -19.10 -3.05 19.76
C LEU A 111 -19.74 -4.45 19.72
N ARG A 112 -19.74 -5.16 20.86
CA ARG A 112 -20.35 -6.49 21.01
C ARG A 112 -21.83 -6.52 20.62
N ASP A 113 -22.58 -5.52 21.06
CA ASP A 113 -24.03 -5.51 20.94
C ASP A 113 -24.52 -4.96 19.58
N GLN A 114 -23.73 -4.11 18.92
CA GLN A 114 -24.15 -3.40 17.71
C GLN A 114 -23.46 -3.84 16.43
N VAL A 115 -22.15 -4.16 16.45
CA VAL A 115 -21.38 -4.37 15.22
C VAL A 115 -21.79 -5.65 14.51
N SER A 116 -21.93 -5.53 13.19
CA SER A 116 -22.28 -6.63 12.28
C SER A 116 -21.22 -6.90 11.21
N VAL A 117 -20.36 -5.93 10.89
CA VAL A 117 -19.27 -6.12 9.91
C VAL A 117 -17.97 -5.57 10.48
N ILE A 118 -16.89 -6.35 10.39
CA ILE A 118 -15.55 -5.91 10.76
C ILE A 118 -14.68 -5.81 9.51
N PHE A 119 -13.99 -4.67 9.35
CA PHE A 119 -12.84 -4.54 8.45
C PHE A 119 -11.56 -4.42 9.27
N HIS A 120 -10.80 -5.50 9.35
CA HIS A 120 -9.50 -5.52 10.00
C HIS A 120 -8.39 -5.16 9.01
N VAL A 121 -8.16 -3.85 8.83
CA VAL A 121 -7.14 -3.29 7.93
C VAL A 121 -5.87 -2.87 8.69
N ALA A 122 -5.90 -2.81 10.02
CA ALA A 122 -4.77 -2.40 10.82
C ALA A 122 -3.58 -3.37 10.71
N ALA A 123 -2.44 -2.86 10.25
CA ALA A 123 -1.15 -3.52 10.33
C ALA A 123 -0.03 -2.49 10.34
N THR A 124 1.10 -2.83 10.97
CA THR A 124 2.32 -2.05 10.77
C THR A 124 2.94 -2.45 9.44
N VAL A 125 2.87 -1.53 8.46
CA VAL A 125 3.48 -1.65 7.13
C VAL A 125 4.89 -1.06 7.07
N LYS A 126 5.52 -0.84 8.23
CA LYS A 126 6.97 -0.64 8.26
C LYS A 126 7.57 -1.99 7.90
N PHE A 127 8.36 -2.09 6.84
CA PHE A 127 8.92 -3.37 6.41
C PHE A 127 10.24 -3.71 7.13
N HIS A 128 10.68 -2.84 8.02
CA HIS A 128 11.91 -2.98 8.80
C HIS A 128 11.60 -2.83 10.29
N GLY A 129 12.02 -3.81 11.08
CA GLY A 129 11.94 -3.78 12.54
C GLY A 129 11.99 -5.18 13.18
N PRO A 130 12.07 -5.25 14.51
CA PRO A 130 12.17 -6.50 15.26
C PRO A 130 10.93 -7.39 15.14
N LEU A 131 11.12 -8.71 15.03
CA LEU A 131 10.05 -9.68 14.76
C LEU A 131 8.98 -9.72 15.87
N ASN A 132 9.38 -9.65 17.14
CA ASN A 132 8.47 -9.59 18.29
C ASN A 132 7.48 -8.42 18.21
N LYS A 133 7.91 -7.25 17.72
CA LYS A 133 7.06 -6.06 17.56
C LYS A 133 6.01 -6.29 16.47
N PHE A 134 6.38 -6.96 15.37
CA PHE A 134 5.42 -7.36 14.34
C PHE A 134 4.44 -8.42 14.83
N VAL A 135 4.90 -9.42 15.58
CA VAL A 135 4.01 -10.43 16.18
C VAL A 135 3.01 -9.76 17.13
N LYS A 136 3.48 -8.87 18.02
CA LYS A 136 2.60 -8.14 18.95
C LYS A 136 1.53 -7.32 18.22
N GLN A 137 1.90 -6.60 17.16
CA GLN A 137 0.98 -5.71 16.44
C GLN A 137 0.08 -6.43 15.43
N ASN A 138 0.65 -7.30 14.61
CA ASN A 138 -0.02 -7.90 13.46
C ASN A 138 -0.62 -9.28 13.76
N VAL A 139 -0.17 -9.96 14.81
CA VAL A 139 -0.65 -11.31 15.16
C VAL A 139 -1.49 -11.27 16.43
N LEU A 140 -0.94 -10.83 17.56
CA LEU A 140 -1.69 -10.76 18.84
C LEU A 140 -2.82 -9.72 18.79
N GLY A 141 -2.59 -8.60 18.09
CA GLY A 141 -3.64 -7.64 17.80
C GLY A 141 -4.76 -8.25 16.95
N THR A 142 -4.43 -9.02 15.91
CA THR A 142 -5.40 -9.76 15.11
C THR A 142 -6.18 -10.75 15.97
N GLU A 143 -5.50 -11.50 16.84
CA GLU A 143 -6.14 -12.44 17.76
C GLU A 143 -7.15 -11.73 18.67
N SER A 144 -6.80 -10.55 19.17
CA SER A 144 -7.68 -9.75 20.03
C SER A 144 -8.94 -9.28 19.29
N ILE A 145 -8.84 -8.94 18.00
CA ILE A 145 -9.99 -8.64 17.15
C ILE A 145 -10.85 -9.88 16.94
N MET A 146 -10.25 -11.06 16.67
CA MET A 146 -11.01 -12.31 16.49
C MET A 146 -11.72 -12.74 17.79
N LYS A 147 -11.08 -12.54 18.95
CA LYS A 147 -11.69 -12.77 20.27
C LYS A 147 -12.89 -11.84 20.49
N LEU A 148 -12.75 -10.54 20.18
CA LEU A 148 -13.88 -9.60 20.26
C LEU A 148 -15.01 -9.98 19.29
N ALA A 149 -14.67 -10.42 18.07
CA ALA A 149 -15.64 -10.83 17.06
C ALA A 149 -16.49 -12.02 17.53
N LEU A 150 -15.92 -12.98 18.26
CA LEU A 150 -16.67 -14.10 18.85
C LEU A 150 -17.74 -13.65 19.85
N GLU A 151 -17.57 -12.48 20.47
CA GLU A 151 -18.53 -11.93 21.42
C GLU A 151 -19.69 -11.20 20.71
N MET A 152 -19.51 -10.80 19.44
CA MET A 152 -20.46 -9.95 18.72
C MET A 152 -21.73 -10.68 18.34
N LYS A 153 -22.88 -10.17 18.81
CA LYS A 153 -24.19 -10.83 18.68
C LYS A 153 -24.78 -10.75 17.27
N ARG A 154 -24.35 -9.77 16.48
CA ARG A 154 -24.91 -9.45 15.16
C ARG A 154 -23.91 -9.66 14.03
N LEU A 155 -22.78 -10.31 14.31
CA LEU A 155 -21.68 -10.43 13.36
C LEU A 155 -22.08 -11.26 12.14
N GLN A 156 -21.95 -10.65 10.97
CA GLN A 156 -22.23 -11.26 9.67
C GLN A 156 -20.96 -11.42 8.83
N SER A 157 -19.93 -10.59 9.03
CA SER A 157 -18.73 -10.64 8.19
C SER A 157 -17.49 -10.08 8.90
N VAL A 158 -16.33 -10.73 8.70
CA VAL A 158 -15.02 -10.25 9.15
C VAL A 158 -14.04 -10.28 7.99
N ILE A 159 -13.61 -9.12 7.52
CA ILE A 159 -12.59 -9.03 6.47
C ILE A 159 -11.23 -8.77 7.10
N TYR A 160 -10.32 -9.74 6.96
CA TYR A 160 -8.93 -9.59 7.37
C TYR A 160 -8.05 -9.21 6.19
N VAL A 161 -7.35 -8.07 6.28
CA VAL A 161 -6.40 -7.66 5.24
C VAL A 161 -5.01 -8.21 5.55
N SER A 162 -4.60 -9.18 4.75
CA SER A 162 -3.23 -9.72 4.72
C SER A 162 -2.44 -9.09 3.57
N THR A 163 -1.58 -9.86 2.89
CA THR A 163 -0.83 -9.42 1.71
C THR A 163 -0.52 -10.62 0.82
N ALA A 164 -0.50 -10.41 -0.50
CA ALA A 164 -0.13 -11.45 -1.47
C ALA A 164 1.27 -12.03 -1.14
N TYR A 165 2.15 -11.21 -0.57
CA TYR A 165 3.52 -11.57 -0.21
C TYR A 165 3.67 -12.30 1.14
N ALA A 166 2.58 -12.71 1.81
CA ALA A 166 2.67 -13.44 3.08
C ALA A 166 3.45 -14.76 2.93
N ASN A 167 3.41 -15.35 1.73
CA ASN A 167 4.09 -16.61 1.38
C ASN A 167 5.09 -16.42 0.24
N CYS A 168 5.74 -15.25 0.17
CA CYS A 168 6.72 -14.92 -0.88
C CYS A 168 8.02 -15.75 -0.86
N ASN A 169 8.16 -16.66 0.11
CA ASN A 169 9.16 -17.73 0.10
C ASN A 169 8.83 -18.84 -0.94
N LEU A 170 7.62 -18.86 -1.48
CA LEU A 170 7.20 -19.72 -2.59
C LEU A 170 7.17 -18.92 -3.90
N LEU A 171 7.36 -19.59 -5.04
CA LEU A 171 7.26 -18.97 -6.37
C LEU A 171 5.79 -18.78 -6.78
N GLU A 172 5.00 -19.85 -6.67
CA GLU A 172 3.58 -19.87 -6.99
C GLU A 172 2.77 -19.88 -5.70
N ILE A 173 1.82 -18.95 -5.60
CA ILE A 173 1.05 -18.69 -4.38
C ILE A 173 -0.43 -18.77 -4.76
N GLU A 174 -1.08 -19.79 -4.21
CA GLU A 174 -2.50 -20.09 -4.35
C GLU A 174 -3.33 -19.39 -3.27
N GLU A 175 -4.64 -19.33 -3.50
CA GLU A 175 -5.61 -18.73 -2.58
C GLU A 175 -6.02 -19.70 -1.47
N LYS A 176 -5.01 -20.11 -0.68
CA LYS A 176 -5.14 -20.90 0.54
C LYS A 176 -4.20 -20.41 1.62
N VAL A 177 -4.52 -20.66 2.89
CA VAL A 177 -3.54 -20.52 3.97
C VAL A 177 -2.53 -21.67 3.92
N TYR A 178 -1.26 -21.29 3.85
CA TYR A 178 -0.14 -22.23 3.86
C TYR A 178 0.25 -22.54 5.31
N PRO A 179 0.28 -23.82 5.71
CA PRO A 179 0.76 -24.22 7.03
C PRO A 179 2.15 -23.68 7.32
N LEU A 180 2.40 -23.30 8.56
CA LEU A 180 3.75 -22.96 9.02
C LEU A 180 4.64 -24.21 8.95
N SER A 181 5.91 -24.03 8.57
CA SER A 181 6.88 -25.13 8.48
C SER A 181 7.25 -25.75 9.82
N THR A 182 7.00 -25.04 10.92
CA THR A 182 7.41 -25.42 12.27
C THR A 182 6.26 -25.16 13.26
N GLY A 183 5.55 -26.21 13.64
CA GLY A 183 4.52 -26.16 14.69
C GLY A 183 3.27 -25.36 14.31
N THR A 184 2.43 -25.12 15.32
CA THR A 184 1.22 -24.30 15.21
C THR A 184 1.53 -22.81 15.25
N ALA A 185 0.58 -21.97 14.81
CA ALA A 185 0.73 -20.52 14.93
C ALA A 185 0.99 -20.09 16.39
N GLN A 186 0.33 -20.73 17.37
CA GLN A 186 0.53 -20.40 18.78
C GLN A 186 1.96 -20.70 19.27
N GLN A 187 2.49 -21.87 18.92
CA GLN A 187 3.86 -22.25 19.32
C GLN A 187 4.90 -21.27 18.77
N MET A 188 4.74 -20.84 17.51
CA MET A 188 5.64 -19.86 16.90
C MET A 188 5.51 -18.48 17.56
N ILE A 189 4.28 -18.05 17.91
CA ILE A 189 4.05 -16.81 18.64
C ILE A 189 4.78 -16.86 20.00
N ASP A 190 4.58 -17.93 20.77
CA ASP A 190 5.16 -18.08 22.10
C ASP A 190 6.69 -18.04 22.04
N GLN A 191 7.28 -18.79 21.10
CA GLN A 191 8.74 -18.81 20.88
C GLN A 191 9.30 -17.41 20.56
N ILE A 192 8.67 -16.68 19.64
CA ILE A 192 9.14 -15.33 19.24
C ILE A 192 8.99 -14.34 20.40
N MET A 193 7.89 -14.45 21.16
CA MET A 193 7.61 -13.55 22.27
C MET A 193 8.49 -13.86 23.50
N GLU A 194 8.85 -15.11 23.73
CA GLU A 194 9.79 -15.54 24.76
C GLU A 194 11.22 -15.10 24.43
N GLU A 195 11.64 -15.25 23.17
CA GLU A 195 12.94 -14.75 22.72
C GLU A 195 13.06 -13.23 22.92
N ASN A 196 11.96 -12.51 22.69
CA ASN A 196 11.82 -11.06 22.92
C ASN A 196 12.97 -10.20 22.36
N SER A 197 13.55 -10.60 21.23
CA SER A 197 14.70 -9.91 20.65
C SER A 197 14.30 -8.56 20.05
N ASP A 198 15.04 -7.51 20.42
CA ASP A 198 14.95 -6.18 19.81
C ASP A 198 15.80 -6.05 18.53
N GLN A 199 16.47 -7.12 18.09
CA GLN A 199 17.22 -7.12 16.84
C GLN A 199 16.27 -7.22 15.65
N THR A 200 16.56 -6.44 14.61
CA THR A 200 15.83 -6.53 13.34
C THR A 200 16.50 -7.59 12.47
N PRO A 201 15.82 -8.73 12.18
CA PRO A 201 16.39 -9.74 11.30
C PRO A 201 16.55 -9.19 9.88
N LEU A 202 17.66 -9.53 9.23
CA LEU A 202 17.94 -9.16 7.84
C LEU A 202 17.45 -10.27 6.89
N GLU A 203 17.26 -9.95 5.61
CA GLU A 203 16.94 -10.96 4.60
C GLU A 203 17.98 -12.09 4.62
N GLY A 204 17.52 -13.35 4.66
CA GLY A 204 18.37 -14.53 4.79
C GLY A 204 18.53 -15.04 6.22
N ASP A 205 18.08 -14.29 7.24
CA ASP A 205 18.03 -14.79 8.61
C ASP A 205 17.11 -16.03 8.70
N PRO A 206 17.57 -17.16 9.25
CA PRO A 206 16.76 -18.37 9.42
C PRO A 206 15.43 -18.12 10.14
N LYS A 207 15.36 -17.15 11.05
CA LYS A 207 14.13 -16.77 11.77
C LYS A 207 13.02 -16.26 10.85
N LEU A 208 13.37 -15.79 9.66
CA LEU A 208 12.40 -15.32 8.67
C LEU A 208 11.81 -16.46 7.83
N LEU A 209 12.29 -17.71 7.99
CA LEU A 209 11.76 -18.88 7.29
C LEU A 209 11.69 -18.65 5.76
N GLY A 210 12.79 -18.14 5.20
CA GLY A 210 12.92 -17.84 3.77
C GLY A 210 12.21 -16.58 3.28
N ARG A 211 11.62 -15.78 4.18
CA ARG A 211 10.96 -14.51 3.84
C ARG A 211 11.91 -13.31 3.93
N PRO A 212 11.60 -12.19 3.25
CA PRO A 212 12.49 -11.02 3.22
C PRO A 212 12.51 -10.21 4.51
N ASN A 213 11.43 -10.24 5.29
CA ASN A 213 11.28 -9.39 6.46
C ASN A 213 10.23 -9.90 7.45
N SER A 214 10.28 -9.37 8.67
CA SER A 214 9.35 -9.70 9.75
C SER A 214 7.88 -9.39 9.42
N TYR A 215 7.61 -8.41 8.55
CA TYR A 215 6.24 -8.07 8.15
C TYR A 215 5.58 -9.26 7.42
N THR A 216 6.22 -9.79 6.38
CA THR A 216 5.68 -10.92 5.59
C THR A 216 5.49 -12.17 6.45
N LEU A 217 6.44 -12.48 7.34
CA LEU A 217 6.29 -13.60 8.28
C LEU A 217 5.12 -13.37 9.26
N SER A 218 5.00 -12.19 9.85
CA SER A 218 3.90 -11.89 10.78
C SER A 218 2.52 -12.04 10.14
N LYS A 219 2.38 -11.71 8.84
CA LYS A 219 1.14 -11.92 8.10
C LYS A 219 0.84 -13.40 7.88
N SER A 220 1.85 -14.20 7.54
CA SER A 220 1.72 -15.66 7.46
C SER A 220 1.29 -16.28 8.80
N ILE A 221 1.87 -15.84 9.92
CA ILE A 221 1.50 -16.33 11.26
C ILE A 221 0.05 -15.95 11.59
N ALA A 222 -0.35 -14.70 11.34
CA ALA A 222 -1.71 -14.24 11.60
C ALA A 222 -2.76 -15.02 10.78
N GLU A 223 -2.47 -15.32 9.52
CA GLU A 223 -3.34 -16.15 8.68
C GLU A 223 -3.50 -17.57 9.25
N ASN A 224 -2.40 -18.21 9.66
CA ASN A 224 -2.46 -19.54 10.28
C ASN A 224 -3.23 -19.50 11.61
N LEU A 225 -3.02 -18.48 12.44
CA LEU A 225 -3.76 -18.28 13.67
C LEU A 225 -5.28 -18.16 13.41
N ILE A 226 -5.68 -17.39 12.39
CA ILE A 226 -7.08 -17.27 11.96
C ILE A 226 -7.61 -18.63 11.52
N ARG A 227 -6.90 -19.32 10.64
CA ARG A 227 -7.28 -20.63 10.12
C ARG A 227 -7.49 -21.65 11.24
N GLU A 228 -6.49 -21.80 12.11
CA GLU A 228 -6.45 -22.82 13.15
C GLU A 228 -7.53 -22.62 14.22
N LYS A 229 -7.75 -21.37 14.67
CA LYS A 229 -8.58 -21.10 15.86
C LYS A 229 -9.96 -20.53 15.58
N TYR A 230 -10.12 -19.79 14.48
CA TYR A 230 -11.24 -18.87 14.29
C TYR A 230 -12.04 -19.11 13.00
N TRP A 231 -11.42 -19.67 11.96
CA TRP A 231 -12.06 -19.86 10.64
C TRP A 231 -13.39 -20.61 10.72
N ASN A 232 -13.47 -21.68 11.52
CA ASN A 232 -14.70 -22.46 11.64
C ASN A 232 -15.77 -21.80 12.53
N LYS A 233 -15.41 -20.71 13.24
CA LYS A 233 -16.27 -20.06 14.24
C LYS A 233 -16.76 -18.68 13.82
N LEU A 234 -16.11 -18.05 12.83
CA LEU A 234 -16.39 -16.69 12.40
C LEU A 234 -16.60 -16.60 10.89
N PRO A 235 -17.42 -15.66 10.40
CA PRO A 235 -17.57 -15.32 8.99
C PRO A 235 -16.36 -14.56 8.43
N VAL A 236 -15.15 -15.05 8.71
CA VAL A 236 -13.90 -14.39 8.33
C VAL A 236 -13.55 -14.66 6.86
N LEU A 237 -12.96 -13.71 6.14
CA LEU A 237 -12.39 -13.91 4.81
C LEU A 237 -11.04 -13.18 4.74
N ILE A 238 -10.00 -13.89 4.31
CA ILE A 238 -8.64 -13.33 4.23
C ILE A 238 -8.43 -12.71 2.85
N CYS A 239 -8.25 -11.40 2.79
CA CYS A 239 -7.99 -10.66 1.56
C CYS A 239 -6.51 -10.28 1.49
N ARG A 240 -5.83 -10.69 0.42
CA ARG A 240 -4.40 -10.47 0.18
C ARG A 240 -4.19 -9.51 -1.00
N PRO A 241 -4.11 -8.20 -0.76
CA PRO A 241 -3.69 -7.27 -1.79
C PRO A 241 -2.20 -7.42 -2.12
N SER A 242 -1.83 -7.15 -3.37
CA SER A 242 -0.43 -6.99 -3.81
C SER A 242 0.12 -5.59 -3.45
N ILE A 243 1.07 -5.04 -4.23
CA ILE A 243 1.67 -3.73 -3.95
C ILE A 243 0.64 -2.63 -4.21
N VAL A 244 0.04 -2.10 -3.15
CA VAL A 244 -0.96 -1.04 -3.23
C VAL A 244 -0.31 0.31 -3.48
N THR A 245 -0.76 1.02 -4.53
CA THR A 245 -0.28 2.36 -4.90
C THR A 245 -1.45 3.30 -5.20
N HIS A 246 -1.23 4.36 -5.98
CA HIS A 246 -2.18 5.45 -6.25
C HIS A 246 -3.55 4.95 -6.69
N SER A 247 -4.61 5.70 -6.45
CA SER A 247 -5.94 5.33 -6.94
C SER A 247 -6.05 5.45 -8.46
N TYR A 248 -6.89 4.60 -9.05
CA TYR A 248 -7.21 4.65 -10.46
C TYR A 248 -8.31 5.68 -10.75
N CYS A 249 -9.42 5.62 -10.02
CA CYS A 249 -10.57 6.52 -10.14
C CYS A 249 -10.90 7.25 -8.83
N GLU A 250 -10.90 6.57 -7.69
CA GLU A 250 -11.52 7.06 -6.45
C GLU A 250 -10.54 7.13 -5.27
N PRO A 251 -10.64 8.09 -4.33
CA PRO A 251 -11.61 9.19 -4.27
C PRO A 251 -11.41 10.25 -5.37
N THR A 252 -10.24 10.26 -6.00
CA THR A 252 -9.93 11.01 -7.22
C THR A 252 -8.78 10.29 -7.94
N PRO A 253 -8.63 10.37 -9.27
CA PRO A 253 -7.54 9.72 -9.98
C PRO A 253 -6.16 10.16 -9.48
N GLY A 254 -5.26 9.19 -9.27
CA GLY A 254 -3.89 9.46 -8.83
C GLY A 254 -3.76 9.84 -7.35
N TRP A 255 -4.81 9.75 -6.54
CA TRP A 255 -4.71 10.06 -5.12
C TRP A 255 -3.76 9.09 -4.40
N CYS A 256 -2.78 9.65 -3.70
CA CYS A 256 -1.89 8.93 -2.79
C CYS A 256 -1.37 9.87 -1.71
N ASP A 257 -1.45 9.45 -0.45
CA ASP A 257 -0.90 10.17 0.69
C ASP A 257 0.15 9.36 1.46
N ASN A 258 0.56 8.21 0.92
CA ASN A 258 1.55 7.32 1.51
C ASN A 258 2.88 7.36 0.75
N ILE A 259 3.86 8.05 1.31
CA ILE A 259 5.20 8.18 0.71
C ILE A 259 6.17 7.07 1.13
N ASN A 260 5.76 6.10 1.95
CA ASN A 260 6.66 5.09 2.53
C ASN A 260 6.74 3.79 1.70
N ASN A 261 6.08 3.73 0.55
CA ASN A 261 6.02 2.56 -0.33
C ASN A 261 6.52 2.91 -1.75
N LEU A 262 6.13 2.11 -2.75
CA LEU A 262 6.48 2.33 -4.16
C LEU A 262 6.18 3.76 -4.65
N ALA A 263 5.10 4.39 -4.16
CA ALA A 263 4.78 5.78 -4.52
C ALA A 263 5.89 6.76 -4.12
N GLY A 264 6.53 6.57 -2.96
CA GLY A 264 7.67 7.36 -2.52
C GLY A 264 8.90 7.18 -3.41
N VAL A 265 9.18 5.95 -3.84
CA VAL A 265 10.30 5.67 -4.76
C VAL A 265 10.08 6.31 -6.13
N LEU A 266 8.86 6.20 -6.68
CA LEU A 266 8.49 6.88 -7.93
C LEU A 266 8.61 8.40 -7.78
N LEU A 267 8.14 8.97 -6.65
CA LEU A 267 8.25 10.39 -6.37
C LEU A 267 9.72 10.87 -6.33
N LEU A 268 10.60 10.12 -5.66
CA LEU A 268 12.02 10.46 -5.55
C LEU A 268 12.75 10.37 -6.90
N GLY A 269 12.35 9.42 -7.76
CA GLY A 269 12.78 9.39 -9.16
C GLY A 269 12.28 10.61 -9.94
N TYR A 270 11.00 10.95 -9.76
CA TYR A 270 10.34 12.06 -10.43
C TYR A 270 10.97 13.43 -10.12
N VAL A 271 11.38 13.68 -8.87
CA VAL A 271 12.11 14.93 -8.51
C VAL A 271 13.60 14.89 -8.84
N GLY A 272 14.12 13.77 -9.35
CA GLY A 272 15.51 13.60 -9.79
C GLY A 272 16.51 13.21 -8.71
N ILE A 273 16.04 12.79 -7.52
CA ILE A 273 16.90 12.34 -6.41
C ILE A 273 17.31 10.88 -6.60
N THR A 274 16.35 9.99 -6.90
CA THR A 274 16.66 8.60 -7.24
C THR A 274 17.30 8.55 -8.63
N ARG A 275 18.54 8.07 -8.70
CA ARG A 275 19.30 7.93 -9.95
C ARG A 275 19.38 6.49 -10.43
N THR A 276 19.38 5.57 -9.49
CA THR A 276 19.46 4.14 -9.74
C THR A 276 18.79 3.36 -8.62
N MET A 277 18.26 2.20 -8.97
CA MET A 277 17.68 1.20 -8.09
C MET A 277 17.90 -0.16 -8.74
N GLU A 278 18.17 -1.19 -7.95
CA GLU A 278 18.22 -2.54 -8.48
C GLU A 278 16.80 -3.06 -8.73
N CYS A 279 16.50 -3.37 -9.98
CA CYS A 279 15.21 -3.91 -10.40
C CYS A 279 15.40 -4.77 -11.64
N ASN A 280 14.62 -5.85 -11.75
CA ASN A 280 14.52 -6.62 -12.97
C ASN A 280 13.34 -6.10 -13.81
N CYS A 281 13.67 -5.36 -14.88
CA CYS A 281 12.67 -4.67 -15.72
C CYS A 281 11.73 -5.61 -16.51
N ASP A 282 12.09 -6.89 -16.67
CA ASP A 282 11.28 -7.87 -17.40
C ASP A 282 10.32 -8.61 -16.46
N TYR A 283 10.55 -8.48 -15.14
CA TYR A 283 9.69 -9.11 -14.16
C TYR A 283 8.40 -8.32 -13.99
N GLN A 284 7.34 -9.09 -13.77
CA GLN A 284 6.03 -8.56 -13.48
C GLN A 284 6.03 -7.70 -12.22
N ALA A 285 5.41 -6.53 -12.34
CA ALA A 285 5.13 -5.63 -11.25
C ALA A 285 3.68 -5.83 -10.79
N ASP A 286 3.51 -6.60 -9.72
CA ASP A 286 2.20 -6.85 -9.10
C ASP A 286 1.69 -5.63 -8.31
N ILE A 287 1.33 -4.58 -9.04
CA ILE A 287 0.77 -3.35 -8.50
C ILE A 287 -0.76 -3.33 -8.59
N ILE A 288 -1.41 -2.78 -7.58
CA ILE A 288 -2.87 -2.66 -7.53
C ILE A 288 -3.27 -1.25 -7.04
N PRO A 289 -4.25 -0.59 -7.69
CA PRO A 289 -4.79 0.69 -7.21
C PRO A 289 -5.51 0.55 -5.86
N VAL A 290 -5.37 1.54 -4.98
CA VAL A 290 -5.96 1.51 -3.63
C VAL A 290 -7.50 1.44 -3.62
N ASP A 291 -8.15 2.06 -4.60
CA ASP A 291 -9.61 2.02 -4.76
C ASP A 291 -10.10 0.67 -5.23
N PHE A 292 -9.34 -0.03 -6.07
CA PHE A 292 -9.65 -1.41 -6.43
C PHE A 292 -9.60 -2.29 -5.19
N VAL A 293 -8.59 -2.13 -4.33
CA VAL A 293 -8.51 -2.84 -3.05
C VAL A 293 -9.71 -2.48 -2.15
N ALA A 294 -10.02 -1.20 -1.96
CA ALA A 294 -11.14 -0.78 -1.13
C ALA A 294 -12.48 -1.36 -1.63
N ASN A 295 -12.74 -1.29 -2.93
CA ASN A 295 -13.94 -1.86 -3.56
C ASN A 295 -13.99 -3.38 -3.38
N SER A 296 -12.86 -4.07 -3.58
CA SER A 296 -12.76 -5.51 -3.34
C SER A 296 -13.04 -5.90 -1.90
N LEU A 297 -12.58 -5.13 -0.92
CA LEU A 297 -12.86 -5.41 0.49
C LEU A 297 -14.36 -5.30 0.79
N ILE A 298 -15.04 -4.28 0.28
CA ILE A 298 -16.48 -4.08 0.48
C ILE A 298 -17.28 -5.23 -0.16
N VAL A 299 -16.96 -5.58 -1.40
CA VAL A 299 -17.59 -6.70 -2.11
C VAL A 299 -17.34 -8.02 -1.37
N SER A 300 -16.10 -8.25 -0.93
CA SER A 300 -15.74 -9.42 -0.12
C SER A 300 -16.49 -9.47 1.22
N GLY A 301 -16.79 -8.32 1.82
CA GLY A 301 -17.59 -8.20 3.04
C GLY A 301 -18.99 -8.78 2.89
N TRP A 302 -19.69 -8.36 1.83
CA TRP A 302 -20.97 -8.92 1.42
C TRP A 302 -20.88 -10.42 1.13
N TYR A 303 -19.89 -10.81 0.31
CA TYR A 303 -19.73 -12.20 -0.12
C TYR A 303 -19.46 -13.16 1.06
N ALA A 304 -18.60 -12.76 2.00
CA ALA A 304 -18.28 -13.55 3.18
C ALA A 304 -19.51 -13.81 4.07
N ALA A 305 -20.41 -12.82 4.19
CA ALA A 305 -21.67 -13.00 4.92
C ALA A 305 -22.59 -14.02 4.24
N GLN A 306 -22.78 -13.90 2.92
CA GLN A 306 -23.60 -14.82 2.14
C GLN A 306 -23.09 -16.26 2.24
N GLN A 307 -21.78 -16.46 2.08
CA GLN A 307 -21.19 -17.79 2.18
C GLN A 307 -21.28 -18.37 3.59
N TYR A 308 -21.07 -17.56 4.63
CA TYR A 308 -21.14 -18.06 6.00
C TYR A 308 -22.56 -18.46 6.39
N GLN A 309 -23.56 -17.70 5.96
CA GLN A 309 -24.96 -18.07 6.12
C GLN A 309 -25.28 -19.39 5.40
N ALA A 310 -24.82 -19.55 4.15
CA ALA A 310 -24.99 -20.79 3.40
C ALA A 310 -24.31 -21.99 4.08
N TYR A 311 -23.09 -21.80 4.60
CA TYR A 311 -22.34 -22.82 5.34
C TYR A 311 -23.07 -23.28 6.60
N ASN A 312 -23.60 -22.35 7.39
CA ASN A 312 -24.34 -22.67 8.61
C ASN A 312 -25.68 -23.36 8.33
N ASN A 313 -26.29 -23.07 7.19
CA ASN A 313 -27.55 -23.70 6.76
C ASN A 313 -27.34 -25.05 6.06
N CYS A 314 -26.15 -25.30 5.47
CA CYS A 314 -25.86 -26.49 4.68
C CYS A 314 -24.41 -26.96 4.89
N SER A 315 -24.25 -28.10 5.56
CA SER A 315 -22.94 -28.66 5.96
C SER A 315 -22.03 -29.11 4.81
N SER A 316 -22.53 -29.23 3.58
CA SER A 316 -21.75 -29.65 2.40
C SER A 316 -21.13 -28.50 1.60
N THR A 317 -21.44 -27.24 1.91
CA THR A 317 -20.90 -26.09 1.16
C THR A 317 -19.50 -25.74 1.65
N THR A 318 -18.47 -25.78 0.80
CA THR A 318 -17.13 -25.31 1.17
C THR A 318 -17.06 -23.78 1.13
N ARG A 319 -16.62 -23.17 2.24
CA ARG A 319 -16.45 -21.71 2.34
C ARG A 319 -15.09 -21.28 1.80
N MET A 320 -15.08 -20.22 0.99
CA MET A 320 -13.87 -19.62 0.44
C MET A 320 -13.04 -19.02 1.55
N GLU A 321 -11.73 -19.30 1.56
CA GLU A 321 -10.87 -18.92 2.66
C GLU A 321 -10.02 -17.67 2.43
N VAL A 322 -9.40 -17.61 1.25
CA VAL A 322 -8.48 -16.55 0.88
C VAL A 322 -8.88 -15.99 -0.48
N VAL A 323 -8.65 -14.70 -0.66
CA VAL A 323 -8.83 -13.98 -1.91
C VAL A 323 -7.60 -13.16 -2.19
N HIS A 324 -7.00 -13.31 -3.37
CA HIS A 324 -5.96 -12.42 -3.85
C HIS A 324 -6.58 -11.22 -4.57
N ILE A 325 -6.07 -10.03 -4.24
CA ILE A 325 -6.42 -8.77 -4.91
C ILE A 325 -5.15 -8.26 -5.59
N SER A 326 -4.85 -8.84 -6.75
CA SER A 326 -3.65 -8.59 -7.54
C SER A 326 -3.98 -8.43 -9.02
N SER A 327 -3.12 -7.71 -9.74
CA SER A 327 -3.23 -7.54 -11.20
C SER A 327 -2.50 -8.66 -11.96
N GLY A 328 -1.45 -9.25 -11.39
CA GLY A 328 -0.44 -10.07 -12.05
C GLY A 328 -0.91 -10.95 -13.21
N ILE A 329 -1.47 -12.13 -12.90
CA ILE A 329 -1.76 -13.13 -13.93
C ILE A 329 -2.78 -12.64 -14.97
N HIS A 330 -3.73 -11.80 -14.56
CA HIS A 330 -4.90 -11.46 -15.38
C HIS A 330 -4.76 -10.14 -16.15
N ASN A 331 -3.97 -9.19 -15.67
CA ASN A 331 -3.64 -7.93 -16.37
C ASN A 331 -2.18 -7.55 -16.10
N PRO A 332 -1.21 -8.22 -16.76
CA PRO A 332 0.21 -8.09 -16.44
C PRO A 332 0.80 -6.75 -16.89
N ILE A 333 1.74 -6.23 -16.10
CA ILE A 333 2.67 -5.16 -16.50
C ILE A 333 4.05 -5.42 -15.88
N THR A 334 5.13 -5.07 -16.56
CA THR A 334 6.50 -5.23 -16.04
C THR A 334 7.01 -3.96 -15.34
N TRP A 335 8.04 -4.11 -14.51
CA TRP A 335 8.71 -2.96 -13.89
C TRP A 335 9.31 -1.99 -14.92
N GLY A 336 9.82 -2.49 -16.05
CA GLY A 336 10.31 -1.66 -17.14
C GLY A 336 9.18 -0.82 -17.75
N GLN A 337 8.05 -1.46 -18.09
CA GLN A 337 6.89 -0.77 -18.66
C GLN A 337 6.33 0.33 -17.76
N ILE A 338 6.15 0.07 -16.46
CA ILE A 338 5.72 1.11 -15.51
C ILE A 338 6.72 2.26 -15.45
N THR A 339 8.02 1.94 -15.38
CA THR A 339 9.07 2.96 -15.28
C THR A 339 9.10 3.85 -16.52
N ASP A 340 8.95 3.24 -17.70
CA ASP A 340 8.95 3.93 -18.99
C ASP A 340 7.71 4.83 -19.13
N LEU A 341 6.52 4.27 -18.90
CA LEU A 341 5.27 5.03 -18.97
C LEU A 341 5.25 6.21 -17.99
N CYS A 342 5.58 5.97 -16.72
CA CYS A 342 5.64 7.04 -15.72
C CYS A 342 6.66 8.12 -16.08
N ARG A 343 7.81 7.74 -16.63
CA ARG A 343 8.84 8.68 -17.08
C ARG A 343 8.37 9.53 -18.27
N ASP A 344 7.72 8.92 -19.25
CA ASP A 344 7.22 9.63 -20.43
C ASP A 344 6.17 10.69 -20.04
N TYR A 345 5.26 10.35 -19.14
CA TYR A 345 4.30 11.31 -18.59
C TYR A 345 4.97 12.35 -17.70
N ALA A 346 5.96 11.98 -16.89
CA ALA A 346 6.71 12.90 -16.06
C ALA A 346 7.51 13.94 -16.88
N LEU A 347 8.02 13.57 -18.06
CA LEU A 347 8.68 14.50 -18.98
C LEU A 347 7.69 15.51 -19.59
N LYS A 348 6.44 15.09 -19.83
CA LYS A 348 5.36 15.97 -20.33
C LYS A 348 4.82 16.89 -19.25
N LYS A 349 4.76 16.40 -18.00
CA LYS A 349 4.19 17.09 -16.84
C LYS A 349 5.23 17.25 -15.71
N PRO A 350 6.38 17.90 -15.90
CA PRO A 350 7.44 17.99 -14.87
C PRO A 350 7.02 18.83 -13.66
N THR A 351 7.73 18.73 -12.55
CA THR A 351 7.43 19.48 -11.30
C THR A 351 8.35 20.68 -11.09
N THR A 352 7.85 21.75 -10.47
CA THR A 352 8.69 22.91 -10.08
C THR A 352 9.64 22.55 -8.93
N LYS A 353 9.35 21.46 -8.20
CA LYS A 353 10.19 20.93 -7.12
C LYS A 353 11.31 20.00 -7.62
N GLN A 354 11.48 19.87 -8.94
CA GLN A 354 12.56 19.09 -9.53
C GLN A 354 13.93 19.65 -9.09
N ILE A 355 14.80 18.76 -8.59
CA ILE A 355 16.14 19.12 -8.11
C ILE A 355 17.17 18.89 -9.21
N ARG A 356 16.99 17.82 -9.99
CA ARG A 356 17.88 17.41 -11.09
C ARG A 356 17.06 16.89 -12.27
N PRO A 357 17.60 16.88 -13.50
CA PRO A 357 17.01 16.13 -14.60
C PRO A 357 16.69 14.70 -14.17
N MET A 358 15.57 14.14 -14.62
CA MET A 358 15.26 12.74 -14.33
C MET A 358 16.33 11.81 -14.91
N ALA A 359 16.48 10.62 -14.33
CA ALA A 359 17.43 9.64 -14.85
C ALA A 359 17.00 9.20 -16.26
N LYS A 360 17.92 9.30 -17.23
CA LYS A 360 17.61 9.07 -18.64
C LYS A 360 17.35 7.60 -18.95
N ASN A 361 17.94 6.65 -18.23
CA ASN A 361 17.73 5.21 -18.41
C ASN A 361 17.71 4.48 -17.05
N PRO A 362 16.84 3.46 -16.87
CA PRO A 362 17.00 2.51 -15.78
C PRO A 362 18.36 1.80 -15.96
N ILE A 363 19.11 1.65 -14.87
CA ILE A 363 20.37 0.90 -14.92
C ILE A 363 20.03 -0.59 -14.86
N ASN A 364 20.31 -1.31 -15.95
CA ASN A 364 20.16 -2.75 -15.97
C ASN A 364 21.29 -3.41 -15.15
N ALA A 365 21.03 -3.70 -13.88
CA ALA A 365 22.00 -4.32 -12.97
C ALA A 365 22.09 -5.87 -13.11
N ARG A 366 21.66 -6.45 -14.24
CA ARG A 366 21.68 -7.92 -14.46
C ARG A 366 23.09 -8.46 -14.67
N ASN A 367 23.92 -7.77 -15.46
CA ASN A 367 25.28 -8.20 -15.74
C ASN A 367 26.28 -7.53 -14.77
N PRO A 368 27.49 -8.09 -14.60
CA PRO A 368 28.50 -7.53 -13.68
C PRO A 368 28.80 -6.06 -13.95
N LEU A 369 28.87 -5.65 -15.22
CA LEU A 369 29.08 -4.26 -15.64
C LEU A 369 27.95 -3.34 -15.16
N GLY A 370 26.70 -3.78 -15.29
CA GLY A 370 25.53 -3.07 -14.82
C GLY A 370 25.47 -2.95 -13.31
N LYS A 371 25.91 -3.97 -12.57
CA LYS A 371 26.07 -3.89 -11.10
C LYS A 371 27.15 -2.88 -10.70
N ILE A 372 28.31 -2.91 -11.36
CA ILE A 372 29.36 -1.92 -11.14
C ILE A 372 28.84 -0.51 -11.43
N ASN A 373 28.13 -0.33 -12.56
CA ASN A 373 27.51 0.93 -12.91
C ASN A 373 26.48 1.38 -11.85
N HIS A 374 25.65 0.46 -11.34
CA HIS A 374 24.72 0.74 -10.24
C HIS A 374 25.47 1.23 -8.99
N LEU A 375 26.54 0.55 -8.58
CA LEU A 375 27.34 0.93 -7.41
C LEU A 375 28.03 2.30 -7.60
N LEU A 376 28.59 2.55 -8.77
CA LEU A 376 29.21 3.84 -9.12
C LEU A 376 28.17 4.96 -9.09
N VAL A 377 27.01 4.76 -9.72
CA VAL A 377 25.94 5.78 -9.73
C VAL A 377 25.34 5.97 -8.34
N LYS A 378 25.19 4.91 -7.54
CA LYS A 378 24.78 4.99 -6.13
C LYS A 378 25.77 5.83 -5.31
N PHE A 379 27.07 5.58 -5.46
CA PHE A 379 28.10 6.32 -4.74
C PHE A 379 28.19 7.78 -5.21
N PHE A 380 28.48 8.02 -6.48
CA PHE A 380 28.73 9.37 -7.01
C PHE A 380 27.46 10.21 -7.12
N SER A 381 26.39 9.64 -7.65
CA SER A 381 25.20 10.42 -8.04
C SER A 381 24.10 10.44 -6.99
N GLN A 382 24.16 9.61 -5.94
CA GLN A 382 23.25 9.69 -4.79
C GLN A 382 24.00 10.12 -3.52
N LEU A 383 24.98 9.33 -3.05
CA LEU A 383 25.63 9.57 -1.76
C LEU A 383 26.53 10.81 -1.77
N LEU A 384 27.55 10.84 -2.63
CA LEU A 384 28.49 11.96 -2.72
C LEU A 384 27.76 13.26 -3.09
N PHE A 385 26.84 13.19 -4.06
CA PHE A 385 25.97 14.31 -4.40
C PHE A 385 25.23 14.87 -3.17
N ALA A 386 24.69 14.02 -2.31
CA ALA A 386 23.95 14.47 -1.13
C ALA A 386 24.82 15.25 -0.15
N TYR A 387 26.04 14.79 0.12
CA TYR A 387 26.99 15.50 0.98
C TYR A 387 27.45 16.82 0.38
N ILE A 388 27.76 16.86 -0.93
CA ILE A 388 28.14 18.10 -1.63
C ILE A 388 26.97 19.10 -1.58
N PHE A 389 25.74 18.63 -1.82
CA PHE A 389 24.56 19.48 -1.80
C PHE A 389 24.31 20.07 -0.41
N ASP A 390 24.38 19.26 0.65
CA ASP A 390 24.23 19.74 2.03
C ASP A 390 25.40 20.64 2.45
N PHE A 391 26.60 20.44 1.92
CA PHE A 391 27.73 21.36 2.11
C PHE A 391 27.48 22.72 1.44
N ILE A 392 26.93 22.74 0.23
CA ILE A 392 26.51 23.98 -0.45
C ILE A 392 25.41 24.69 0.36
N LEU A 393 24.43 23.94 0.88
CA LEU A 393 23.39 24.50 1.75
C LEU A 393 24.00 25.08 3.03
N LEU A 394 24.99 24.41 3.63
CA LEU A 394 25.71 24.91 4.80
C LEU A 394 26.39 26.26 4.53
N ILE A 395 27.19 26.37 3.47
CA ILE A 395 27.90 27.62 3.13
C ILE A 395 26.93 28.74 2.70
N THR A 396 25.77 28.38 2.14
CA THR A 396 24.71 29.34 1.80
C THR A 396 23.72 29.60 2.94
N ARG A 397 23.99 29.08 4.15
CA ARG A 397 23.17 29.25 5.37
C ARG A 397 21.72 28.80 5.22
N LYS A 398 21.49 27.72 4.44
CA LYS A 398 20.20 27.06 4.26
C LYS A 398 20.11 25.78 5.08
N GLU A 399 18.88 25.32 5.36
CA GLU A 399 18.65 24.06 6.05
C GLU A 399 19.17 22.88 5.22
N ARG A 400 19.95 22.00 5.85
CA ARG A 400 20.50 20.77 5.25
C ARG A 400 19.47 19.65 5.32
N PHE A 401 19.22 18.98 4.20
CA PHE A 401 18.21 17.94 4.14
C PHE A 401 18.55 16.78 3.19
N MET A 402 19.50 16.96 2.25
CA MET A 402 19.71 16.02 1.16
C MET A 402 20.28 14.69 1.63
N VAL A 403 21.19 14.69 2.60
CA VAL A 403 21.71 13.44 3.20
C VAL A 403 20.58 12.67 3.90
N LYS A 404 19.73 13.38 4.64
CA LYS A 404 18.57 12.79 5.34
C LYS A 404 17.55 12.19 4.35
N VAL A 405 17.28 12.88 3.24
CA VAL A 405 16.39 12.38 2.18
C VAL A 405 17.01 11.18 1.46
N THR A 406 18.30 11.22 1.15
CA THR A 406 19.02 10.11 0.49
C THR A 406 19.06 8.86 1.36
N HIS A 407 19.29 9.02 2.67
CA HIS A 407 19.23 7.90 3.61
C HIS A 407 17.83 7.27 3.67
N LYS A 408 16.77 8.08 3.74
CA LYS A 408 15.38 7.58 3.68
C LYS A 408 15.07 6.88 2.36
N MET A 409 15.59 7.40 1.24
CA MET A 409 15.46 6.79 -0.08
C MET A 409 16.10 5.40 -0.12
N HIS A 410 17.33 5.23 0.40
CA HIS A 410 18.00 3.93 0.43
C HIS A 410 17.23 2.91 1.27
N ILE A 411 16.71 3.30 2.45
CA ILE A 411 15.83 2.43 3.24
C ILE A 411 14.59 2.00 2.43
N ALA A 412 13.94 2.93 1.72
CA ALA A 412 12.78 2.62 0.89
C ALA A 412 13.13 1.69 -0.29
N HIS A 413 14.30 1.88 -0.90
CA HIS A 413 14.80 0.99 -1.95
C HIS A 413 15.06 -0.42 -1.41
N ASP A 414 15.75 -0.56 -0.29
CA ASP A 414 16.09 -1.88 0.29
C ASP A 414 14.82 -2.71 0.55
N VAL A 415 13.73 -2.05 0.99
CA VAL A 415 12.42 -2.68 1.18
C VAL A 415 11.80 -3.18 -0.13
N ILE A 416 11.92 -2.41 -1.22
CA ILE A 416 11.30 -2.74 -2.52
C ILE A 416 12.19 -3.65 -3.36
N GLN A 417 13.49 -3.67 -3.10
CA GLN A 417 14.49 -4.38 -3.88
C GLN A 417 14.22 -5.89 -3.91
N HIS A 418 13.81 -6.49 -2.80
CA HIS A 418 13.40 -7.90 -2.80
C HIS A 418 12.27 -8.17 -3.79
N PHE A 419 11.24 -7.31 -3.79
CA PHE A 419 10.05 -7.45 -4.62
C PHE A 419 10.25 -7.05 -6.09
N SER A 420 11.24 -6.20 -6.38
CA SER A 420 11.54 -5.74 -7.73
C SER A 420 12.62 -6.58 -8.44
N LYS A 421 13.33 -7.45 -7.71
CA LYS A 421 14.33 -8.38 -8.26
C LYS A 421 13.84 -9.81 -8.43
N ARG A 422 12.64 -10.12 -7.96
CA ARG A 422 12.02 -11.46 -7.99
C ARG A 422 10.64 -11.37 -8.61
N GLN A 423 10.11 -12.51 -9.02
CA GLN A 423 8.79 -12.64 -9.60
C GLN A 423 8.03 -13.73 -8.85
N TRP A 424 6.72 -13.56 -8.77
CA TRP A 424 5.79 -14.50 -8.17
C TRP A 424 4.63 -14.75 -9.11
N ILE A 425 3.97 -15.89 -8.93
CA ILE A 425 2.75 -16.25 -9.65
C ILE A 425 1.63 -16.28 -8.61
N PHE A 426 0.85 -15.20 -8.52
CA PHE A 426 -0.32 -15.13 -7.63
C PHE A 426 -1.56 -15.64 -8.36
N ARG A 427 -2.02 -16.87 -8.07
CA ARG A 427 -3.32 -17.34 -8.54
C ARG A 427 -4.42 -16.47 -7.94
N ALA A 428 -5.37 -15.99 -8.75
CA ALA A 428 -6.36 -14.99 -8.32
C ALA A 428 -7.72 -15.31 -8.95
N ASP A 429 -8.20 -16.52 -8.72
CA ASP A 429 -9.43 -17.06 -9.32
C ASP A 429 -10.63 -16.80 -8.41
N ASN A 430 -10.43 -16.79 -7.09
CA ASN A 430 -11.48 -16.59 -6.09
C ASN A 430 -12.10 -15.19 -6.18
N TYR A 431 -11.30 -14.12 -6.34
CA TYR A 431 -11.90 -12.80 -6.52
C TYR A 431 -12.69 -12.68 -7.83
N ARG A 432 -12.21 -13.31 -8.90
CA ARG A 432 -12.91 -13.36 -10.18
C ARG A 432 -14.24 -14.10 -10.05
N HIS A 433 -14.27 -15.19 -9.26
CA HIS A 433 -15.51 -15.87 -8.91
C HIS A 433 -16.49 -14.94 -8.19
N ILE A 434 -16.02 -14.16 -7.20
CA ILE A 434 -16.86 -13.17 -6.49
C ILE A 434 -17.42 -12.14 -7.47
N LEU A 435 -16.57 -11.57 -8.34
CA LEU A 435 -16.98 -10.59 -9.36
C LEU A 435 -18.06 -11.15 -10.30
N ASN A 436 -17.97 -12.44 -10.64
CA ASN A 436 -18.93 -13.08 -11.52
C ASN A 436 -20.34 -13.17 -10.91
N GLN A 437 -20.46 -13.14 -9.57
CA GLN A 437 -21.75 -13.10 -8.89
C GLN A 437 -22.37 -11.70 -8.79
N LEU A 438 -21.60 -10.65 -9.10
CA LEU A 438 -22.10 -9.28 -9.08
C LEU A 438 -22.91 -8.95 -10.35
N GLU A 439 -24.01 -8.25 -10.14
CA GLU A 439 -24.81 -7.67 -11.21
C GLU A 439 -24.10 -6.49 -11.87
N THR A 440 -24.55 -6.09 -13.06
CA THR A 440 -23.92 -5.00 -13.83
C THR A 440 -23.87 -3.68 -13.04
N ASN A 441 -24.89 -3.39 -12.23
CA ASN A 441 -24.91 -2.19 -11.40
C ASN A 441 -23.87 -2.26 -10.26
N ASP A 442 -23.79 -3.38 -9.54
CA ASP A 442 -22.79 -3.59 -8.48
C ASP A 442 -21.36 -3.46 -9.03
N ARG A 443 -21.08 -4.04 -10.20
CA ARG A 443 -19.75 -3.92 -10.85
C ARG A 443 -19.38 -2.49 -11.23
N LYS A 444 -20.36 -1.64 -11.54
CA LYS A 444 -20.15 -0.21 -11.81
C LYS A 444 -19.91 0.57 -10.52
N LEU A 445 -20.70 0.29 -9.48
CA LEU A 445 -20.62 0.97 -8.19
C LEU A 445 -19.34 0.61 -7.42
N PHE A 446 -18.89 -0.65 -7.52
CA PHE A 446 -17.70 -1.15 -6.82
C PHE A 446 -16.63 -1.62 -7.83
N LEU A 447 -16.09 -0.66 -8.59
CA LEU A 447 -15.08 -0.91 -9.61
C LEU A 447 -13.84 -1.62 -9.03
N SER A 448 -13.69 -2.90 -9.35
CA SER A 448 -12.63 -3.75 -8.80
C SER A 448 -12.18 -4.85 -9.77
N ASP A 449 -12.71 -4.88 -11.00
CA ASP A 449 -12.25 -5.78 -12.05
C ASP A 449 -10.96 -5.24 -12.67
N ILE A 450 -9.84 -5.84 -12.30
CA ILE A 450 -8.48 -5.46 -12.71
C ILE A 450 -8.30 -5.40 -14.23
N LEU A 451 -9.13 -6.10 -15.02
CA LEU A 451 -9.06 -6.05 -16.48
C LEU A 451 -9.46 -4.68 -17.04
N ARG A 452 -10.11 -3.84 -16.23
CA ARG A 452 -10.50 -2.48 -16.59
C ARG A 452 -9.41 -1.44 -16.36
N ILE A 453 -8.27 -1.84 -15.78
CA ILE A 453 -7.12 -0.96 -15.60
C ILE A 453 -6.42 -0.78 -16.94
N ASN A 454 -6.47 0.43 -17.48
CA ASN A 454 -5.61 0.85 -18.58
C ASN A 454 -4.28 1.36 -18.01
N TRP A 455 -3.18 0.66 -18.28
CA TRP A 455 -1.88 0.99 -17.70
C TRP A 455 -1.34 2.37 -18.12
N PRO A 456 -1.39 2.78 -19.40
CA PRO A 456 -1.06 4.16 -19.79
C PRO A 456 -1.83 5.23 -19.03
N ASP A 457 -3.17 5.11 -18.94
CA ASP A 457 -4.00 6.08 -18.22
C ASP A 457 -3.67 6.07 -16.72
N TYR A 458 -3.43 4.89 -16.16
CA TYR A 458 -3.04 4.76 -14.76
C TYR A 458 -1.69 5.43 -14.47
N CYS A 459 -0.68 5.22 -15.32
CA CYS A 459 0.63 5.86 -15.17
C CYS A 459 0.53 7.39 -15.30
N ASP A 460 -0.34 7.91 -16.17
CA ASP A 460 -0.60 9.35 -16.25
C ASP A 460 -1.25 9.89 -14.96
N ASN A 461 -2.22 9.15 -14.43
CA ASN A 461 -2.85 9.46 -13.16
C ASN A 461 -1.84 9.43 -12.01
N VAL A 462 -0.93 8.45 -11.97
CA VAL A 462 0.15 8.38 -10.98
C VAL A 462 1.02 9.64 -11.02
N VAL A 463 1.49 10.06 -12.20
CA VAL A 463 2.35 11.24 -12.36
C VAL A 463 1.62 12.53 -12.00
N THR A 464 0.38 12.68 -12.47
CA THR A 464 -0.48 13.81 -12.14
C THR A 464 -0.77 13.84 -10.64
N GLY A 465 -1.01 12.69 -10.04
CA GLY A 465 -1.24 12.50 -8.61
C GLY A 465 -0.04 12.85 -7.74
N MET A 466 1.18 12.45 -8.14
CA MET A 466 2.42 12.84 -7.48
C MET A 466 2.55 14.37 -7.40
N ARG A 467 2.18 15.10 -8.46
CA ARG A 467 2.16 16.57 -8.43
C ARG A 467 1.12 17.11 -7.47
N ARG A 468 -0.15 16.75 -7.67
CA ARG A 468 -1.29 17.36 -6.99
C ARG A 468 -1.35 17.02 -5.50
N TYR A 469 -1.05 15.77 -5.14
CA TYR A 469 -1.32 15.26 -3.78
C TYR A 469 -0.05 15.06 -2.95
N MET A 470 1.06 14.68 -3.57
CA MET A 470 2.32 14.46 -2.83
C MET A 470 3.20 15.71 -2.82
N LEU A 471 3.27 16.42 -3.95
CA LEU A 471 4.03 17.68 -4.07
C LEU A 471 3.17 18.92 -3.82
N ASN A 472 1.84 18.80 -3.75
CA ASN A 472 0.92 19.91 -3.57
C ASN A 472 1.11 21.03 -4.62
N GLU A 473 1.24 20.65 -5.89
CA GLU A 473 1.34 21.57 -7.03
C GLU A 473 0.05 21.58 -7.84
N ASP A 474 -0.36 22.77 -8.28
CA ASP A 474 -1.45 22.96 -9.23
C ASP A 474 -0.98 22.70 -10.67
N ASP A 475 -1.89 22.26 -11.54
CA ASP A 475 -1.59 21.96 -12.94
C ASP A 475 -1.16 23.22 -13.73
N SER A 476 -1.59 24.42 -13.33
CA SER A 476 -1.13 25.68 -13.92
C SER A 476 0.39 25.87 -13.84
N THR A 477 1.06 25.17 -12.91
CA THR A 477 2.52 25.22 -12.76
C THR A 477 3.29 24.38 -13.78
N ILE A 478 2.62 23.57 -14.62
CA ILE A 478 3.25 22.72 -15.66
C ILE A 478 4.22 23.52 -16.53
N GLU A 479 3.80 24.68 -17.05
CA GLU A 479 4.63 25.46 -17.97
C GLU A 479 5.87 26.06 -17.30
N ALA A 480 5.72 26.53 -16.06
CA ALA A 480 6.87 26.98 -15.25
C ALA A 480 7.83 25.81 -14.95
N ALA A 481 7.29 24.63 -14.66
CA ALA A 481 8.08 23.44 -14.42
C ALA A 481 8.82 22.95 -15.67
N LYS A 482 8.22 23.06 -16.87
CA LYS A 482 8.90 22.76 -18.15
C LYS A 482 10.11 23.66 -18.36
N LYS A 483 9.98 24.97 -18.12
CA LYS A 483 11.10 25.93 -18.19
C LYS A 483 12.20 25.57 -17.20
N ARG A 484 11.84 25.24 -15.96
CA ARG A 484 12.79 24.77 -14.94
C ARG A 484 13.49 23.49 -15.36
N SER A 485 12.74 22.51 -15.89
CA SER A 485 13.29 21.23 -16.34
C SER A 485 14.29 21.42 -17.49
N LEU A 486 13.97 22.29 -18.45
CA LEU A 486 14.88 22.68 -19.53
C LEU A 486 16.16 23.33 -18.98
N LEU A 487 16.04 24.30 -18.07
CA LEU A 487 17.19 24.94 -17.43
C LEU A 487 18.07 23.92 -16.70
N LEU A 488 17.47 23.01 -15.93
CA LEU A 488 18.20 21.94 -15.25
C LEU A 488 18.89 21.01 -16.25
N ASN A 489 18.25 20.66 -17.37
CA ASN A 489 18.88 19.87 -18.43
C ASN A 489 20.09 20.58 -19.03
N ILE A 490 20.01 21.89 -19.26
CA ILE A 490 21.12 22.70 -19.76
C ILE A 490 22.25 22.73 -18.74
N ILE A 491 21.97 23.08 -17.47
CA ILE A 491 22.98 23.16 -16.41
C ILE A 491 23.72 21.83 -16.24
N TYR A 492 22.97 20.73 -16.06
CA TYR A 492 23.57 19.42 -15.85
C TYR A 492 24.24 18.88 -17.11
N GLY A 493 23.69 19.16 -18.30
CA GLY A 493 24.34 18.83 -19.57
C GLY A 493 25.69 19.54 -19.75
N THR A 494 25.78 20.82 -19.38
CA THR A 494 27.04 21.58 -19.39
C THR A 494 28.04 21.02 -18.37
N ILE A 495 27.60 20.70 -17.16
CA ILE A 495 28.46 20.08 -16.13
C ILE A 495 28.99 18.73 -16.62
N GLU A 496 28.13 17.88 -17.18
CA GLU A 496 28.53 16.59 -17.76
C GLU A 496 29.53 16.80 -18.91
N GLY A 497 29.26 17.75 -19.81
CA GLY A 497 30.18 18.10 -20.90
C GLY A 497 31.56 18.55 -20.43
N ILE A 498 31.63 19.44 -19.43
CA ILE A 498 32.89 19.90 -18.82
C ILE A 498 33.64 18.72 -18.19
N LEU A 499 32.93 17.83 -17.49
CA LEU A 499 33.53 16.64 -16.89
C LEU A 499 34.12 15.71 -17.96
N TYR A 500 33.37 15.45 -19.05
CA TYR A 500 33.86 14.63 -20.16
C TYR A 500 35.10 15.24 -20.83
N LEU A 501 35.09 16.55 -21.10
CA LEU A 501 36.24 17.25 -21.68
C LEU A 501 37.46 17.20 -20.75
N THR A 502 37.25 17.35 -19.44
CA THR A 502 38.31 17.26 -18.44
C THR A 502 38.93 15.86 -18.41
N VAL A 503 38.11 14.81 -18.34
CA VAL A 503 38.59 13.42 -18.34
C VAL A 503 39.30 13.08 -19.65
N PHE A 504 38.75 13.50 -20.79
CA PHE A 504 39.39 13.31 -22.09
C PHE A 504 40.74 14.02 -22.19
N GLY A 505 40.84 15.27 -21.70
CA GLY A 505 42.10 16.00 -21.62
C GLY A 505 43.14 15.33 -20.73
N MET A 506 42.73 14.79 -19.57
CA MET A 506 43.63 14.01 -18.70
C MET A 506 44.15 12.75 -19.39
N LEU A 507 43.30 12.03 -20.13
CA LEU A 507 43.72 10.85 -20.89
C LEU A 507 44.71 11.21 -22.01
N LEU A 508 44.46 12.29 -22.75
CA LEU A 508 45.40 12.78 -23.77
C LEU A 508 46.75 13.17 -23.16
N PHE A 509 46.75 13.82 -22.00
CA PHE A 509 47.98 14.16 -21.27
C PHE A 509 48.76 12.90 -20.87
N ILE A 510 48.09 11.89 -20.32
CA ILE A 510 48.72 10.62 -19.93
C ILE A 510 49.34 9.93 -21.16
N VAL A 511 48.60 9.84 -22.27
CA VAL A 511 49.10 9.25 -23.52
C VAL A 511 50.30 10.03 -24.06
N HIS A 512 50.22 11.37 -24.08
CA HIS A 512 51.33 12.21 -24.52
C HIS A 512 52.58 12.00 -23.65
N SER A 513 52.41 11.92 -22.33
CA SER A 513 53.50 11.70 -21.36
C SER A 513 54.11 10.29 -21.40
N GLN A 514 53.52 9.35 -22.14
CA GLN A 514 54.11 8.02 -22.40
C GLN A 514 54.79 7.92 -23.77
N ILE A 515 54.51 8.87 -24.68
CA ILE A 515 55.09 8.93 -26.03
C ILE A 515 56.32 9.86 -26.06
N VAL A 516 56.31 10.91 -25.24
CA VAL A 516 57.46 11.79 -24.94
C VAL A 516 58.21 11.23 -23.74
#